data_AF-A0A961WC04-F1
#
_entry.id   AF-A0A961WC04-F1
#
_cell.length_a   1.000
_cell.length_b   1.000
_cell.length_c   1.000
_cell.angle_alpha   90.00
_cell.angle_beta   90.00
_cell.angle_gamma   90.00
#
_symmetry.space_group_name_H-M   'P 1'
#
loop_
_entity.id
_entity.type
_entity.pdbx_description
1 polymer ?
#
loop_
_entity_poly.entity_id
_entity_poly.type
_entity_poly.pdbx_seq_one_letter_code
_entity_poly.pdbx_strand_id
1 'polypeptide(L)' 'METSKLDDAHIVAAYARWAPVYDAVFGVITNSAINKTVAVMNGLPPGRILEIGVGTGLALPRYKAGHRI' A
#
# COMPACT_ATOMS: atom_id res chain seq x y z
N MET A 1 23.12 -33.49 -3.38
CA MET A 1 21.71 -33.04 -3.23
C MET A 1 21.67 -31.61 -3.73
N GLU A 2 21.24 -31.43 -4.97
CA GLU A 2 21.20 -30.13 -5.65
C GLU A 2 19.95 -29.39 -5.14
N THR A 3 20.14 -28.31 -4.38
CA THR A 3 19.04 -27.44 -3.99
C THR A 3 18.54 -26.75 -5.24
N SER A 4 17.41 -27.22 -5.78
CA SER A 4 16.62 -26.54 -6.79
C SER A 4 16.46 -25.08 -6.37
N LYS A 5 17.26 -24.18 -6.97
CA LYS A 5 17.10 -22.74 -6.79
C LYS A 5 15.72 -22.41 -7.34
N LEU A 6 14.79 -22.07 -6.45
CA LEU A 6 13.51 -21.50 -6.87
C LEU A 6 13.85 -20.28 -7.72
N ASP A 7 13.46 -20.34 -8.99
CA ASP A 7 13.67 -19.25 -9.94
C ASP A 7 12.96 -17.99 -9.42
N ASP A 8 13.73 -16.93 -9.25
CA ASP A 8 13.25 -15.63 -8.77
C ASP A 8 12.08 -15.10 -9.62
N ALA A 9 12.08 -15.38 -10.93
CA ALA A 9 10.99 -14.99 -11.82
C ALA A 9 9.68 -15.71 -11.48
N HIS A 10 9.74 -16.99 -11.11
CA HIS A 10 8.57 -17.76 -10.66
C HIS A 10 8.06 -17.29 -9.30
N ILE A 11 8.96 -16.90 -8.38
CA ILE A 11 8.58 -16.32 -7.09
C ILE A 11 7.85 -14.98 -7.30
N VAL A 12 8.41 -14.09 -8.11
CA VAL A 12 7.80 -12.78 -8.41
C VAL A 12 6.44 -12.94 -9.08
N ALA A 13 6.32 -13.87 -10.04
CA ALA A 13 5.05 -14.15 -10.70
C ALA A 13 3.99 -14.69 -9.74
N ALA A 14 4.36 -15.58 -8.82
CA ALA A 14 3.46 -16.09 -7.79
C ALA A 14 3.01 -14.97 -6.83
N TYR A 15 3.92 -14.08 -6.42
CA TYR A 15 3.61 -12.92 -5.59
C TYR A 15 2.66 -11.94 -6.28
N ALA A 16 2.91 -11.60 -7.55
CA ALA A 16 2.05 -10.70 -8.32
C ALA A 16 0.62 -11.25 -8.45
N ARG A 17 0.47 -12.57 -8.60
CA ARG A 17 -0.84 -13.24 -8.70
C ARG A 17 -1.61 -13.25 -7.39
N TRP A 18 -0.92 -13.32 -6.25
CA TRP A 18 -1.53 -13.33 -4.92
C TRP A 18 -1.65 -11.94 -4.28
N ALA A 19 -0.95 -10.94 -4.79
CA ALA A 19 -1.00 -9.57 -4.29
C ALA A 19 -2.43 -9.04 -4.13
N PRO A 20 -3.37 -9.21 -5.08
CA PRO A 20 -4.75 -8.71 -4.92
C PRO A 20 -5.51 -9.34 -3.75
N VAL A 21 -5.23 -10.62 -3.46
CA VAL A 21 -5.85 -11.33 -2.34
C VAL A 21 -5.26 -10.85 -1.01
N TYR A 22 -3.94 -10.61 -0.97
CA TYR A 22 -3.27 -10.00 0.18
C TYR A 22 -3.76 -8.57 0.41
N ASP A 23 -3.85 -7.74 -0.63
CA ASP A 23 -4.37 -6.37 -0.57
C ASP A 23 -5.80 -6.31 -0.04
N ALA A 24 -6.66 -7.26 -0.41
CA ALA A 24 -8.04 -7.30 0.07
C ALA A 24 -8.10 -7.58 1.58
N VAL A 25 -7.35 -8.56 2.08
CA VAL A 25 -7.33 -8.92 3.51
C VAL A 25 -6.61 -7.84 4.33
N PHE A 26 -5.47 -7.35 3.84
CA PHE A 26 -4.69 -6.32 4.52
C PHE A 26 -5.41 -4.97 4.48
N GLY A 27 -6.10 -4.65 3.38
CA GLY A 27 -6.95 -3.46 3.24
C GLY A 27 -8.10 -3.43 4.25
N VAL A 28 -8.72 -4.58 4.53
CA VAL A 28 -9.76 -4.69 5.58
C VAL A 28 -9.19 -4.36 6.96
N ILE A 29 -7.99 -4.86 7.28
CA ILE A 29 -7.33 -4.61 8.57
C ILE A 29 -6.83 -3.16 8.68
N THR A 30 -6.24 -2.64 7.60
CA THR A 30 -5.58 -1.33 7.59
C THR A 30 -6.50 -0.16 7.32
N ASN A 31 -7.72 -0.37 6.82
CA ASN A 31 -8.67 0.71 6.50
C ASN A 31 -8.93 1.66 7.68
N SER A 32 -9.02 1.14 8.91
CA SER A 32 -9.18 1.99 10.11
C SER A 32 -7.95 2.86 10.37
N ALA A 33 -6.75 2.30 10.20
CA ALA A 33 -5.50 3.04 10.35
C ALA A 33 -5.32 4.08 9.25
N ILE A 34 -5.64 3.74 8.00
CA ILE A 34 -5.63 4.65 6.86
C ILE A 34 -6.59 5.82 7.11
N ASN A 35 -7.83 5.55 7.49
CA ASN A 35 -8.83 6.59 7.72
C ASN A 35 -8.41 7.56 8.84
N LYS A 36 -7.86 7.06 9.95
CA LYS A 36 -7.37 7.92 11.05
C LYS A 36 -6.17 8.75 10.61
N THR A 37 -5.22 8.15 9.92
CA THR A 37 -4.00 8.83 9.45
C THR A 37 -4.34 9.94 8.45
N VAL A 38 -5.17 9.62 7.46
CA VAL A 38 -5.61 10.59 6.45
C VAL A 38 -6.45 11.71 7.08
N ALA A 39 -7.29 11.42 8.07
CA ALA A 39 -8.06 12.44 8.77
C ALA A 39 -7.16 13.47 9.49
N VAL A 40 -6.10 13.01 10.15
CA VAL A 40 -5.10 13.89 10.77
C VAL A 40 -4.39 14.72 9.71
N MET A 41 -3.89 14.09 8.64
CA MET A 41 -3.15 14.79 7.58
C MET A 41 -4.01 15.84 6.88
N ASN A 42 -5.27 15.51 6.57
CA ASN A 42 -6.23 16.43 5.97
C ASN A 42 -6.68 17.59 6.89
N GLY A 43 -6.31 17.55 8.17
CA GLY A 43 -6.48 18.65 9.13
C GLY A 43 -5.28 19.60 9.16
N LEU A 44 -4.14 19.21 8.56
CA LEU A 44 -2.96 20.07 8.44
C LEU A 44 -3.12 21.04 7.27
N PRO A 45 -2.36 22.16 7.25
CA PRO A 45 -2.30 23.03 6.09
C PRO A 45 -1.89 22.27 4.82
N PRO A 46 -2.37 22.70 3.63
CA PRO A 46 -1.92 22.20 2.32
C PRO A 46 -0.40 22.08 2.24
N GLY A 47 0.10 20.96 1.70
CA GLY A 47 1.54 20.65 1.73
C GLY A 47 1.93 19.43 0.92
N ARG A 48 3.22 19.08 0.97
CA ARG A 48 3.76 17.85 0.36
C ARG A 48 3.74 16.69 1.37
N ILE A 49 3.27 15.53 0.96
CA ILE A 49 3.27 14.31 1.78
C ILE A 49 4.08 13.25 1.03
N LEU A 50 5.03 12.61 1.70
CA LEU A 50 5.74 11.45 1.15
C LEU A 50 5.24 10.19 1.87
N GLU A 51 4.58 9.29 1.14
CA GLU A 51 4.16 7.99 1.65
C GLU A 51 5.17 6.91 1.22
N ILE A 52 5.90 6.34 2.19
CA ILE A 52 6.89 5.29 1.95
C ILE A 52 6.20 3.94 2.09
N GLY A 53 6.36 3.07 1.10
CA GLY A 53 5.70 1.76 1.10
C GLY A 53 4.20 1.83 0.83
N VAL A 54 3.81 2.64 -0.16
CA VAL A 54 2.42 2.94 -0.54
C VAL A 54 1.57 1.71 -0.90
N GLY A 55 2.20 0.55 -1.15
CA GLY A 55 1.50 -0.67 -1.56
C GLY A 55 0.66 -0.42 -2.81
N THR A 56 -0.60 -0.84 -2.78
CA THR A 56 -1.59 -0.56 -3.84
C THR A 56 -2.21 0.83 -3.79
N GLY A 57 -1.74 1.70 -2.89
CA GLY A 57 -2.16 3.10 -2.81
C GLY A 57 -3.57 3.30 -2.25
N LEU A 58 -4.02 2.43 -1.36
CA LEU A 58 -5.34 2.51 -0.74
C LEU A 58 -5.59 3.88 -0.06
N ALA A 59 -4.57 4.52 0.50
CA ALA A 59 -4.70 5.84 1.14
C ALA A 59 -4.79 7.01 0.15
N LEU A 60 -4.18 6.89 -1.04
CA LEU A 60 -3.98 8.00 -1.98
C LEU A 60 -5.28 8.74 -2.37
N PRO A 61 -6.39 8.05 -2.70
CA PRO A 61 -7.64 8.72 -3.09
C PRO A 61 -8.32 9.48 -1.95
N ARG A 62 -7.84 9.33 -0.70
CA ARG A 62 -8.48 9.88 0.50
C ARG A 62 -7.86 11.19 0.98
N TYR A 63 -6.67 11.56 0.47
CA TYR A 63 -6.06 12.86 0.76
C TYR A 63 -6.82 14.00 0.05
N LYS A 64 -6.97 15.14 0.72
CA LYS A 64 -7.57 16.35 0.12
C LYS A 64 -6.68 16.89 -0.99
N ALA A 65 -7.28 17.46 -2.03
CA ALA A 65 -6.59 18.03 -3.19
C ALA A 65 -5.58 19.15 -2.85
N GLY A 66 -5.65 19.75 -1.66
CA GLY A 66 -4.66 20.71 -1.18
C GLY A 66 -3.31 20.07 -0.82
N HIS A 67 -3.28 18.76 -0.57
CA HIS A 67 -2.03 18.03 -0.40
C HIS A 67 -1.52 17.52 -1.73
N ARG A 68 -0.23 17.67 -1.96
CA ARG A 68 0.49 16.99 -3.05
C ARG A 68 1.16 15.76 -2.47
N ILE A 69 0.79 14.60 -2.99
CA ILE A 69 1.38 13.32 -2.58
C ILE A 69 2.53 13.00 -3.55
#